data_AF-A0A1Q3AV81-F1
#
_entry.id   AF-A0A1Q3AV81-F1
#
_cell.length_a   1.000
_cell.length_b   1.000
_cell.length_c   1.000
_cell.angle_alpha   90.00
_cell.angle_beta   90.00
_cell.angle_gamma   90.00
#
_symmetry.space_group_name_H-M   'P 1'
#
loop_
_entity.id
_entity.type
_entity.pdbx_description
1 polymer ?
#
loop_
_entity_poly.entity_id
_entity_poly.type
_entity_poly.pdbx_seq_one_letter_code
_entity_poly.pdbx_strand_id
1 'polypeptide(L)'
;LPVIGQSIGFFIAMKYNKAEKWLDQRTQKYGPISKLTLMGKRTVFLYGQAANKFIFTTGILSNQQSKPACIILGDRNLLELVDHDHKRVTDALMLFLKPESLKLYAGKMDGKVREHMDMLFK
;
A
#
# COMPACT_ATOMS: atom_id res chain seq x y z
N LEU A 1 -17.00 -4.15 -18.16
CA LEU A 1 -15.81 -3.45 -17.60
C LEU A 1 -15.03 -2.93 -18.78
N PRO A 2 -14.47 -1.70 -18.73
CA PRO A 2 -13.74 -1.14 -19.86
C PRO A 2 -12.54 -2.01 -20.23
N VAL A 3 -12.20 -2.02 -21.53
CA VAL A 3 -11.08 -2.78 -22.11
C VAL A 3 -9.74 -2.28 -21.57
N ILE A 4 -9.62 -0.96 -21.36
CA ILE A 4 -8.52 -0.33 -20.62
C ILE A 4 -8.90 -0.30 -19.13
N GLY A 5 -8.15 -1.02 -18.31
CA GLY A 5 -8.35 -1.04 -16.86
C GLY A 5 -8.08 0.31 -16.18
N GLN A 6 -8.51 0.46 -14.93
CA GLN A 6 -8.36 1.69 -14.14
C GLN A 6 -6.93 1.90 -13.59
N SER A 7 -5.99 1.03 -13.94
CA SER A 7 -4.64 1.01 -13.38
C SER A 7 -3.85 2.26 -13.70
N ILE A 8 -3.89 2.71 -14.97
CA ILE A 8 -3.16 3.90 -15.42
C ILE A 8 -3.66 5.14 -14.67
N GLY A 9 -4.98 5.33 -14.60
CA GLY A 9 -5.58 6.45 -13.87
C GLY A 9 -5.23 6.44 -12.38
N PHE A 10 -5.23 5.26 -11.76
CA PHE A 10 -4.83 5.11 -10.36
C PHE A 10 -3.34 5.41 -10.15
N PHE A 11 -2.46 4.93 -11.02
CA PHE A 11 -1.02 5.16 -10.92
C PHE A 11 -0.64 6.62 -11.18
N ILE A 12 -1.33 7.28 -12.12
CA ILE A 12 -1.21 8.72 -12.33
C ILE A 12 -1.65 9.46 -11.07
N ALA A 13 -2.77 9.07 -10.46
CA ALA A 13 -3.22 9.67 -9.21
C ALA A 13 -2.18 9.49 -8.09
N MET A 14 -1.58 8.30 -7.94
CA MET A 14 -0.48 8.07 -6.99
C MET A 14 0.73 8.97 -7.27
N LYS A 15 1.18 9.06 -8.53
CA LYS A 15 2.30 9.91 -8.94
C LYS A 15 2.10 11.38 -8.55
N TYR A 16 0.86 11.87 -8.61
CA TYR A 16 0.51 13.24 -8.24
C TYR A 16 0.02 13.38 -6.79
N ASN A 17 0.21 12.37 -5.94
CA ASN A 17 -0.26 12.32 -4.55
C ASN A 17 -1.77 12.63 -4.39
N LYS A 18 -2.58 12.13 -5.33
CA LYS A 18 -4.04 12.29 -5.42
C LYS A 18 -4.77 10.94 -5.37
N ALA A 19 -4.11 9.89 -4.88
CA ALA A 19 -4.66 8.54 -4.84
C ALA A 19 -5.92 8.46 -3.96
N GLU A 20 -5.90 9.09 -2.78
CA GLU A 20 -7.04 9.14 -1.88
C GLU A 20 -8.25 9.81 -2.54
N LYS A 21 -8.05 11.00 -3.12
CA LYS A 21 -9.11 11.69 -3.89
C LYS A 21 -9.67 10.84 -5.02
N TRP A 22 -8.83 10.08 -5.72
CA TRP A 22 -9.26 9.17 -6.77
C TRP A 22 -10.15 8.04 -6.22
N LEU A 23 -9.81 7.50 -5.05
CA LEU A 23 -10.61 6.48 -4.35
C LEU A 23 -11.93 7.07 -3.82
N ASP A 24 -11.92 8.27 -3.26
CA ASP A 24 -13.12 8.94 -2.77
C ASP A 24 -14.11 9.25 -3.89
N GLN A 25 -13.63 9.80 -5.01
CA GLN A 25 -14.45 10.04 -6.20
C GLN A 25 -15.10 8.75 -6.71
N ARG A 26 -14.36 7.64 -6.61
CA ARG A 26 -14.88 6.32 -6.98
C ARG A 26 -15.96 5.86 -6.00
N THR A 27 -15.74 5.99 -4.70
CA THR A 27 -16.74 5.69 -3.65
C THR A 27 -18.00 6.52 -3.85
N GLN A 28 -17.88 7.81 -4.17
CA GLN A 28 -19.02 8.69 -4.45
C GLN A 28 -19.81 8.23 -5.68
N LYS A 29 -19.13 7.77 -6.73
CA LYS A 29 -19.76 7.39 -7.99
C LYS A 29 -20.39 5.99 -7.99
N TYR A 30 -19.76 5.02 -7.32
CA TYR A 30 -20.15 3.61 -7.41
C TYR A 30 -20.52 2.97 -6.06
N GLY A 31 -20.43 3.74 -4.97
CA GLY A 31 -20.64 3.25 -3.62
C GLY A 31 -19.38 2.66 -2.97
N PRO A 32 -19.47 2.31 -1.67
CA PRO A 32 -18.35 1.81 -0.87
C PRO A 32 -17.83 0.43 -1.28
N ILE A 33 -18.59 -0.30 -2.11
CA ILE A 33 -18.21 -1.59 -2.67
C ILE A 33 -18.37 -1.49 -4.18
N SER A 34 -17.28 -1.65 -4.94
CA SER A 34 -17.35 -1.56 -6.40
C SER A 34 -16.33 -2.46 -7.09
N LYS A 35 -16.62 -2.83 -8.35
CA LYS A 35 -15.71 -3.65 -9.18
C LYS A 35 -14.90 -2.77 -10.13
N LEU A 36 -13.62 -3.07 -10.29
CA LEU A 36 -12.72 -2.45 -11.26
C LEU A 36 -11.72 -3.46 -11.81
N THR A 37 -10.89 -2.99 -12.75
CA THR A 37 -9.73 -3.72 -13.23
C THR A 37 -8.47 -2.97 -12.80
N LEU A 38 -7.69 -3.56 -11.90
CA LEU A 38 -6.35 -3.09 -11.51
C LEU A 38 -5.31 -4.12 -11.92
N MET A 39 -4.19 -3.66 -12.50
CA MET A 39 -3.08 -4.49 -12.95
C MET A 39 -3.54 -5.67 -13.83
N GLY A 40 -4.51 -5.43 -14.72
CA GLY A 40 -5.07 -6.45 -15.62
C GLY A 40 -5.92 -7.52 -14.93
N LYS A 41 -6.21 -7.39 -13.63
CA LYS A 41 -7.05 -8.31 -12.86
C LYS A 41 -8.35 -7.63 -12.41
N ARG A 42 -9.44 -8.40 -12.38
CA ARG A 42 -10.71 -7.95 -11.82
C ARG A 42 -10.55 -7.84 -10.30
N THR A 43 -10.75 -6.65 -9.78
CA THR A 43 -10.55 -6.30 -8.37
C THR A 43 -11.86 -5.82 -7.78
N VAL A 44 -12.12 -6.20 -6.54
CA VAL A 44 -13.20 -5.62 -5.72
C VAL A 44 -12.56 -4.56 -4.84
N PHE A 45 -13.04 -3.32 -4.98
CA PHE A 45 -12.70 -2.23 -4.09
C PHE A 45 -13.72 -2.19 -2.96
N LEU A 46 -13.21 -2.18 -1.73
CA LEU A 46 -13.97 -2.08 -0.50
C LEU A 46 -13.50 -0.84 0.26
N TYR A 47 -14.43 -0.01 0.73
CA TYR A 47 -14.14 1.24 1.41
C TYR A 47 -14.91 1.35 2.74
N GLY A 48 -14.26 1.93 3.74
CA GLY A 48 -14.83 2.22 5.06
C GLY A 48 -14.44 1.23 6.16
N GLN A 49 -14.79 1.57 7.40
CA GLN A 49 -14.37 0.82 8.59
C GLN A 49 -14.88 -0.64 8.59
N ALA A 50 -16.11 -0.87 8.13
CA ALA A 50 -16.69 -2.21 8.03
C ALA A 50 -15.91 -3.10 7.06
N ALA A 51 -15.43 -2.54 5.95
CA ALA A 51 -14.58 -3.24 4.99
C ALA A 51 -13.24 -3.64 5.61
N ASN A 52 -12.58 -2.73 6.33
CA ASN A 52 -11.32 -3.02 7.02
C ASN A 52 -11.51 -4.15 8.03
N LYS A 53 -12.55 -4.07 8.87
CA LYS A 53 -12.87 -5.13 9.83
C LYS A 53 -13.05 -6.47 9.11
N PHE A 54 -13.85 -6.51 8.05
CA PHE A 54 -14.05 -7.72 7.26
C PHE A 54 -12.73 -8.30 6.70
N ILE A 55 -11.89 -7.49 6.06
CA ILE A 55 -10.63 -7.96 5.49
C ILE A 55 -9.70 -8.52 6.58
N PHE A 56 -9.59 -7.83 7.72
CA PHE A 56 -8.65 -8.22 8.78
C PHE A 56 -9.16 -9.33 9.71
N THR A 57 -10.46 -9.63 9.77
CA THR A 57 -10.99 -10.66 10.68
C THR A 57 -11.43 -11.95 10.00
N THR A 58 -11.69 -11.94 8.69
CA THR A 58 -12.30 -13.10 8.03
C THR A 58 -11.37 -14.30 7.91
N GLY A 59 -10.05 -14.09 7.76
CA GLY A 59 -9.07 -15.17 7.59
C GLY A 59 -9.23 -16.00 6.30
N ILE A 60 -10.25 -15.71 5.48
CA ILE A 60 -10.53 -16.40 4.21
C ILE A 60 -9.77 -15.81 3.02
N LEU A 61 -9.21 -14.61 3.19
CA LEU A 61 -8.52 -13.89 2.13
C LEU A 61 -7.02 -14.15 2.23
N SER A 62 -6.41 -14.58 1.12
CA SER A 62 -4.96 -14.63 0.98
C SER A 62 -4.42 -13.25 0.63
N ASN A 63 -3.19 -12.94 1.07
CA ASN A 63 -2.49 -11.72 0.68
C ASN A 63 -1.90 -11.79 -0.73
N GLN A 64 -2.03 -12.93 -1.43
CA GLN A 64 -1.47 -13.16 -2.75
C GLN A 64 -1.77 -12.02 -3.73
N GLN A 65 -0.69 -11.42 -4.22
CA GLN A 65 -0.75 -10.31 -5.16
C GLN A 65 -0.85 -10.80 -6.60
N SER A 66 -1.30 -9.92 -7.48
CA SER A 66 -1.29 -10.19 -8.92
C SER A 66 0.14 -10.25 -9.46
N LYS A 67 0.41 -11.10 -10.46
CA LYS A 67 1.75 -11.20 -11.09
C LYS A 67 2.35 -9.84 -11.51
N PRO A 68 1.59 -8.89 -12.09
CA PRO A 68 2.16 -7.57 -12.39
C PRO A 68 2.53 -6.76 -11.15
N ALA A 69 1.83 -6.94 -10.02
CA ALA A 69 2.22 -6.33 -8.75
C ALA A 69 3.55 -6.92 -8.24
N CYS A 70 3.74 -8.24 -8.33
CA CYS A 70 5.00 -8.88 -7.94
C CYS A 70 6.18 -8.40 -8.80
N ILE A 71 6.00 -8.23 -10.12
CA ILE A 71 7.05 -7.70 -11.00
C ILE A 71 7.51 -6.30 -10.55
N ILE A 72 6.59 -5.47 -10.06
CA ILE A 72 6.90 -4.11 -9.60
C ILE A 72 7.60 -4.13 -8.23
N LEU A 73 7.15 -5.00 -7.32
CA LEU A 73 7.62 -5.04 -5.93
C LEU A 73 8.82 -5.97 -5.70
N GLY A 74 9.15 -6.80 -6.67
CA GLY A 74 10.11 -7.89 -6.55
C GLY A 74 9.47 -9.19 -6.06
N ASP A 75 10.12 -10.30 -6.40
CA ASP A 75 9.71 -11.64 -5.97
C ASP A 75 9.85 -11.80 -4.46
N ARG A 76 8.94 -12.57 -3.82
CA ARG A 76 8.93 -12.83 -2.37
C ARG A 76 8.88 -11.57 -1.51
N ASN A 77 8.23 -10.52 -2.00
CA ASN A 77 7.97 -9.32 -1.21
C ASN A 77 7.00 -9.63 -0.05
N LEU A 78 6.96 -8.76 0.97
CA LEU A 78 6.16 -8.99 2.17
C LEU A 78 4.66 -9.16 1.88
N LEU A 79 4.15 -8.56 0.80
CA LEU A 79 2.75 -8.69 0.41
C LEU A 79 2.44 -10.03 -0.28
N GLU A 80 3.45 -10.77 -0.73
CA GLU A 80 3.29 -12.09 -1.35
C GLU A 80 3.43 -13.24 -0.35
N LEU A 81 4.19 -13.03 0.73
CA LEU A 81 4.40 -14.06 1.74
C LEU A 81 3.07 -14.43 2.42
N VAL A 82 2.90 -15.71 2.70
CA VAL A 82 1.73 -16.27 3.40
C VAL A 82 2.16 -17.01 4.66
N ASP A 83 1.24 -17.09 5.61
CA ASP A 83 1.33 -17.93 6.80
C ASP A 83 2.68 -17.81 7.55
N HIS A 84 3.41 -18.91 7.63
CA HIS A 84 4.64 -19.01 8.41
C HIS A 84 5.77 -18.16 7.83
N ASP A 85 5.89 -18.08 6.50
CA ASP A 85 6.92 -17.25 5.87
C ASP A 85 6.65 -15.77 6.10
N HIS A 86 5.39 -15.35 6.01
CA HIS A 86 5.00 -13.98 6.33
C HIS A 86 5.34 -13.63 7.77
N LYS A 87 4.97 -14.51 8.72
CA LYS A 87 5.27 -14.32 10.14
C LYS A 87 6.78 -14.22 10.38
N ARG A 88 7.57 -15.15 9.86
CA ARG A 88 9.03 -15.17 10.05
C ARG A 88 9.69 -13.87 9.58
N VAL A 89 9.32 -13.39 8.39
CA VAL A 89 9.91 -12.15 7.84
C VAL A 89 9.41 -10.92 8.59
N THR A 90 8.13 -10.88 8.98
CA THR A 90 7.58 -9.79 9.80
C THR A 90 8.26 -9.73 11.17
N ASP A 91 8.46 -10.87 11.84
CA ASP A 91 9.11 -10.94 13.15
C ASP A 91 10.56 -10.43 13.08
N ALA A 92 11.30 -10.76 12.01
CA ALA A 92 12.63 -10.23 11.77
C ALA A 92 12.62 -8.71 11.50
N LEU A 93 11.67 -8.22 10.70
CA LEU A 93 11.49 -6.78 10.43
C LEU A 93 11.18 -6.00 11.72
N MET A 94 10.34 -6.55 12.60
CA MET A 94 9.97 -5.92 13.87
C MET A 94 11.16 -5.66 14.79
N LEU A 95 12.26 -6.40 14.66
CA LEU A 95 13.48 -6.13 15.42
C LEU A 95 14.08 -4.74 15.12
N PHE A 96 13.94 -4.28 13.87
CA PHE A 96 14.43 -2.97 13.43
C PHE A 96 13.43 -1.84 13.68
N LEU A 97 12.17 -2.18 13.94
CA LEU A 97 11.08 -1.25 14.21
C LEU A 97 10.79 -1.10 15.72
N LYS A 98 11.67 -1.61 16.58
CA LYS A 98 11.57 -1.37 18.03
C LYS A 98 11.71 0.12 18.36
N PRO A 99 11.05 0.62 19.42
CA PRO A 99 11.11 2.02 19.81
C PRO A 99 12.54 2.58 19.92
N GLU A 100 13.47 1.78 20.43
CA GLU A 100 14.89 2.16 20.60
C GLU A 100 15.57 2.37 19.24
N SER A 101 15.32 1.48 18.29
CA SER A 101 15.84 1.58 16.92
C SER A 101 15.18 2.72 16.15
N LEU A 102 13.87 2.88 16.28
CA LEU A 102 13.11 3.95 15.62
C LEU A 102 13.55 5.33 16.06
N LYS A 103 13.83 5.54 17.36
CA LYS A 103 14.37 6.83 17.86
C LYS A 103 15.67 7.21 17.16
N LEU A 104 16.58 6.24 16.97
CA LEU A 104 17.84 6.47 16.27
C LEU A 104 17.61 6.84 14.80
N TYR A 105 16.74 6.11 14.08
CA TYR A 105 16.44 6.39 12.68
C TYR A 105 15.72 7.74 12.51
N ALA A 106 14.73 8.04 13.35
CA ALA A 106 14.01 9.30 13.33
C ALA A 106 14.95 10.49 13.57
N GLY A 107 15.87 10.39 14.54
CA GLY A 107 16.87 11.43 14.78
C GLY A 107 17.81 11.65 13.59
N LYS A 108 18.27 10.56 12.94
CA LYS A 108 19.07 10.67 11.71
C LYS A 108 18.30 11.31 10.55
N MET A 109 17.03 10.96 10.40
CA MET A 109 16.15 11.55 9.39
C MET A 109 15.92 13.05 9.65
N ASP A 110 15.66 13.46 10.89
CA ASP A 110 15.53 14.89 11.25
C ASP A 110 16.80 15.68 10.91
N GLY A 111 17.97 15.15 11.27
CA GLY A 111 19.25 15.78 10.94
C GLY A 111 19.44 15.98 9.43
N LYS A 112 19.15 14.95 8.62
CA LYS A 112 19.26 15.04 7.15
C LYS A 112 18.26 16.01 6.54
N VAL A 113 17.04 16.06 7.07
CA VAL A 113 16.03 17.04 6.64
C VAL A 113 16.51 18.45 6.94
N ARG A 114 17.02 18.70 8.15
CA ARG A 114 17.55 20.03 8.55
C ARG A 114 18.72 20.47 7.68
N GLU A 115 19.70 19.60 7.44
CA GLU A 115 20.81 19.86 6.52
C GLU A 115 20.29 20.27 5.13
N HIS A 116 19.29 19.57 4.59
CA HIS A 116 18.73 19.88 3.27
C HIS A 116 17.96 21.20 3.25
N MET A 117 17.22 21.51 4.32
CA MET A 117 16.54 22.80 4.47
C MET A 117 17.55 23.96 4.53
N ASP A 118 18.63 23.81 5.29
CA ASP A 118 19.69 24.84 5.39
C ASP A 118 20.43 25.05 4.05
N MET A 119 20.50 24.03 3.20
CA MET A 119 21.06 24.15 1.83
C MET A 119 20.10 24.86 0.86
N LEU A 120 18.79 24.62 0.99
CA LEU A 120 17.77 25.16 0.08
C LEU A 120 17.30 26.57 0.44
N PHE A 121 17.40 26.97 1.72
CA PHE A 121 16.87 28.23 2.24
C PHE A 121 17.97 29.21 2.73
N LYS A 122 19.18 29.12 2.17
CA LYS A 122 20.22 30.15 2.30
C LYS A 122 20.14 31.20 1.20
#